data_AF-A0A1X7UCZ9-F1
#
_entry.id   AF-A0A1X7UCZ9-F1
#
_cell.length_a   1.000
_cell.length_b   1.000
_cell.length_c   1.000
_cell.angle_alpha   90.00
_cell.angle_beta   90.00
_cell.angle_gamma   90.00
#
_symmetry.space_group_name_H-M   'P 1'
#
loop_
_entity.id
_entity.type
_entity.pdbx_description
1 polymer ?
#
loop_
_entity_poly.entity_id
_entity_poly.type
_entity_poly.pdbx_seq_one_letter_code
_entity_poly.pdbx_strand_id
1 'polypeptide(L)'
;MRPPYLQANLDTSDNENLSYEAESNSIHDPYPVAIKRTSDRVTVGHVPRKVSAVCSLFFRQGTIVCFVTGNPRHSTDLPQGGLEVPCSVTFNGTEEDIEKVKKLWERAPRSQYSLPVATKIEPPPAKSTLSADEPLPKKPKLDTESDSVSSEPEEPSVEKWVTMNDVNKGRPLTLSVLDKAVLLNGGLMNDCYITFAQQLLLQQFPGTKGLQSTHYIDKMASWETKIDLGIQIIQIIHDRTSQWIVASNLRRTDNQVEIYDSVYISVNALTRTRVTNIFQPIQGKKPHLKMMKMHKQVGAQDCGCLAITIATAILIGSDTSARFNQKIIREHLLQCFADKSLK
;
A
#
# COMPACT_ATOMS: atom_id res chain seq x y z
N MET A 1 -29.56 23.05 17.16
CA MET A 1 -30.14 22.39 15.98
C MET A 1 -29.00 21.93 15.09
N ARG A 2 -28.85 20.61 14.89
CA ARG A 2 -27.95 20.00 13.89
C ARG A 2 -28.80 19.61 12.67
N PRO A 3 -28.28 19.64 11.43
CA PRO A 3 -29.02 19.13 10.27
C PRO A 3 -29.06 17.58 10.28
N PRO A 4 -30.07 16.97 9.66
CA PRO A 4 -30.24 15.52 9.65
C PRO A 4 -29.34 14.88 8.57
N TYR A 5 -28.60 13.83 8.94
CA TYR A 5 -27.95 12.96 7.98
C TYR A 5 -28.97 11.91 7.49
N LEU A 6 -29.08 11.77 6.18
CA LEU A 6 -29.83 10.72 5.49
C LEU A 6 -29.34 9.33 5.92
N GLN A 7 -30.22 8.54 6.53
CA GLN A 7 -30.11 7.09 6.63
C GLN A 7 -30.66 6.48 5.33
N ALA A 8 -29.83 5.77 4.58
CA ALA A 8 -30.32 4.85 3.56
C ALA A 8 -30.60 3.50 4.24
N ASN A 9 -31.88 3.20 4.47
CA ASN A 9 -32.33 1.85 4.78
C ASN A 9 -32.33 1.05 3.47
N LEU A 10 -31.60 -0.06 3.44
CA LEU A 10 -31.78 -1.12 2.44
C LEU A 10 -32.51 -2.25 3.15
N ASP A 11 -33.83 -2.34 2.92
CA ASP A 11 -34.63 -3.53 3.23
C ASP A 11 -34.17 -4.66 2.32
N THR A 12 -33.39 -5.61 2.85
CA THR A 12 -32.97 -6.81 2.10
C THR A 12 -34.02 -7.92 2.25
N SER A 13 -35.25 -7.65 1.80
CA SER A 13 -36.28 -8.69 1.59
C SER A 13 -36.40 -9.14 0.15
N ASP A 14 -35.69 -8.50 -0.78
CA ASP A 14 -35.61 -8.94 -2.17
C ASP A 14 -34.26 -9.58 -2.44
N ASN A 15 -34.33 -10.72 -3.13
CA ASN A 15 -33.23 -11.55 -3.60
C ASN A 15 -32.43 -10.78 -4.68
N GLU A 16 -31.88 -9.62 -4.32
CA GLU A 16 -31.11 -8.77 -5.22
C GLU A 16 -29.88 -9.58 -5.67
N ASN A 17 -29.78 -9.80 -6.99
CA ASN A 17 -28.59 -10.41 -7.56
C ASN A 17 -27.40 -9.48 -7.30
N LEU A 18 -26.45 -9.93 -6.49
CA LEU A 18 -25.21 -9.22 -6.21
C LEU A 18 -24.06 -9.90 -6.97
N SER A 19 -23.20 -9.06 -7.54
CA SER A 19 -21.97 -9.45 -8.21
C SER A 19 -20.77 -9.03 -7.37
N TYR A 20 -19.66 -9.74 -7.51
CA TYR A 20 -18.46 -9.54 -6.70
C TYR A 20 -17.28 -9.27 -7.62
N GLU A 21 -16.50 -8.26 -7.28
CA GLU A 21 -15.34 -7.86 -8.09
C GLU A 21 -14.17 -7.50 -7.17
N ALA A 22 -13.01 -8.11 -7.43
CA ALA A 22 -11.78 -7.71 -6.78
C ALA A 22 -11.35 -6.34 -7.33
N GLU A 23 -11.22 -5.34 -6.45
CA GLU A 23 -10.75 -4.03 -6.86
C GLU A 23 -9.23 -3.99 -6.69
N SER A 24 -8.49 -3.56 -7.70
CA SER A 24 -7.02 -3.47 -7.59
C SER A 24 -6.55 -2.18 -6.92
N ASN A 25 -7.48 -1.30 -6.53
CA ASN A 25 -7.20 0.12 -6.33
C ASN A 25 -7.50 0.64 -4.91
N SER A 26 -7.66 -0.24 -3.91
CA SER A 26 -7.81 0.21 -2.52
C SER A 26 -6.46 0.38 -1.84
N ILE A 27 -6.20 1.62 -1.38
CA ILE A 27 -4.97 2.01 -0.68
C ILE A 27 -4.92 1.41 0.73
N HIS A 28 -6.08 1.04 1.30
CA HIS A 28 -6.21 0.63 2.70
C HIS A 28 -6.41 -0.88 2.88
N ASP A 29 -6.89 -1.56 1.84
CA ASP A 29 -6.96 -3.01 1.75
C ASP A 29 -6.33 -3.40 0.41
N PRO A 30 -5.19 -4.11 0.37
CA PRO A 30 -4.55 -4.49 -0.89
C PRO A 30 -5.32 -5.57 -1.66
N TYR A 31 -6.37 -6.14 -1.07
CA TYR A 31 -7.20 -7.19 -1.68
C TYR A 31 -8.70 -6.92 -1.50
N PRO A 32 -9.18 -5.70 -1.77
CA PRO A 32 -10.57 -5.35 -1.54
C PRO A 32 -11.46 -6.14 -2.51
N VAL A 33 -12.59 -6.62 -2.02
CA VAL A 33 -13.60 -7.24 -2.87
C VAL A 33 -14.89 -6.46 -2.69
N ALA A 34 -15.28 -5.74 -3.74
CA ALA A 34 -16.51 -4.97 -3.75
C ALA A 34 -17.69 -5.88 -4.04
N ILE A 35 -18.80 -5.56 -3.38
CA ILE A 35 -20.11 -6.16 -3.60
C ILE A 35 -20.88 -5.13 -4.39
N LYS A 36 -21.28 -5.50 -5.61
CA LYS A 36 -21.93 -4.63 -6.57
C LYS A 36 -23.31 -5.15 -6.88
N ARG A 37 -24.30 -4.27 -6.86
CA ARG A 37 -25.65 -4.63 -7.30
C ARG A 37 -25.64 -4.91 -8.80
N THR A 38 -26.21 -6.04 -9.23
CA THR A 38 -26.08 -6.49 -10.63
C THR A 38 -26.81 -5.57 -11.61
N SER A 39 -27.88 -4.90 -11.18
CA SER A 39 -28.69 -4.04 -12.05
C SER A 39 -27.95 -2.79 -12.53
N ASP A 40 -27.17 -2.16 -11.67
CA ASP A 40 -26.51 -0.87 -11.93
C ASP A 40 -25.00 -0.86 -11.65
N ARG A 41 -24.44 -2.00 -11.23
CA ARG A 41 -23.04 -2.19 -10.86
C ARG A 41 -22.54 -1.24 -9.77
N VAL A 42 -23.44 -0.65 -8.99
CA VAL A 42 -23.08 0.24 -7.89
C VAL A 42 -22.55 -0.59 -6.73
N THR A 43 -21.41 -0.17 -6.18
CA THR A 43 -20.83 -0.78 -4.98
C THR A 43 -21.72 -0.50 -3.78
N VAL A 44 -22.32 -1.55 -3.23
CA VAL A 44 -23.20 -1.50 -2.03
C VAL A 44 -22.41 -1.70 -0.73
N GLY A 45 -21.16 -2.13 -0.84
CA GLY A 45 -20.22 -2.27 0.25
C GLY A 45 -19.09 -3.21 -0.14
N HIS A 46 -18.24 -3.53 0.83
CA HIS A 46 -17.11 -4.44 0.62
C HIS A 46 -17.29 -5.71 1.44
N VAL A 47 -16.73 -6.80 0.93
CA VAL A 47 -16.52 -8.01 1.71
C VAL A 47 -15.62 -7.66 2.90
N PRO A 48 -15.83 -8.26 4.09
CA PRO A 48 -14.95 -8.02 5.23
C PRO A 48 -13.50 -8.30 4.86
N ARG A 49 -12.60 -7.36 5.18
CA ARG A 49 -11.18 -7.33 4.79
C ARG A 49 -10.47 -8.69 4.82
N LYS A 50 -10.68 -9.47 5.88
CA LYS A 50 -10.03 -10.78 6.07
C LYS A 50 -10.50 -11.83 5.07
N VAL A 51 -11.77 -11.75 4.67
CA VAL A 51 -12.37 -12.61 3.65
C VAL A 51 -11.95 -12.12 2.25
N SER A 52 -11.88 -10.80 2.05
CA SER A 52 -11.48 -10.16 0.79
C SER A 52 -10.10 -10.59 0.30
N ALA A 53 -9.13 -10.75 1.20
CA ALA A 53 -7.80 -11.28 0.87
C ALA A 53 -7.84 -12.69 0.26
N VAL A 54 -8.64 -13.60 0.85
CA VAL A 54 -8.76 -14.98 0.33
C VAL A 54 -9.56 -14.99 -0.97
N CYS A 55 -10.62 -14.20 -1.05
CA CYS A 55 -11.44 -14.08 -2.26
C CYS A 55 -10.64 -13.49 -3.44
N SER A 56 -9.90 -12.41 -3.23
CA SER A 56 -9.06 -11.77 -4.26
C SER A 56 -8.07 -12.73 -4.89
N LEU A 57 -7.42 -13.57 -4.07
CA LEU A 57 -6.47 -14.57 -4.55
C LEU A 57 -7.16 -15.69 -5.34
N PHE A 58 -8.36 -16.10 -4.93
CA PHE A 58 -9.07 -17.21 -5.56
C PHE A 58 -9.81 -16.85 -6.85
N PHE A 59 -10.14 -15.58 -7.10
CA PHE A 59 -10.79 -15.16 -8.36
C PHE A 59 -10.01 -15.55 -9.63
N ARG A 60 -8.71 -15.84 -9.52
CA ARG A 60 -7.89 -16.31 -10.65
C ARG A 60 -7.93 -17.82 -10.87
N GLN A 61 -8.48 -18.59 -9.93
CA GLN A 61 -8.39 -20.06 -9.88
C GLN A 61 -9.76 -20.74 -9.84
N GLY A 62 -10.83 -20.01 -9.55
CA GLY A 62 -12.18 -20.57 -9.52
C GLY A 62 -13.27 -19.51 -9.43
N THR A 63 -14.50 -19.96 -9.17
CA THR A 63 -15.65 -19.08 -8.99
C THR A 63 -16.04 -18.98 -7.53
N ILE A 64 -16.49 -17.80 -7.13
CA ILE A 64 -16.90 -17.50 -5.77
C ILE A 64 -18.37 -17.14 -5.81
N VAL A 65 -19.16 -17.85 -5.00
CA VAL A 65 -20.55 -17.49 -4.73
C VAL A 65 -20.61 -16.95 -3.32
N CYS A 66 -21.31 -15.85 -3.12
CA CYS A 66 -21.39 -15.21 -1.82
C CYS A 66 -22.84 -14.83 -1.54
N PHE A 67 -23.23 -14.98 -0.28
CA PHE A 67 -24.59 -14.75 0.21
C PHE A 67 -24.53 -13.74 1.34
N VAL A 68 -25.30 -12.67 1.24
CA VAL A 68 -25.40 -11.68 2.32
C VAL A 68 -26.12 -12.31 3.50
N THR A 69 -25.50 -12.27 4.68
CA THR A 69 -26.02 -12.91 5.91
C THR A 69 -26.50 -11.90 6.94
N GLY A 70 -26.34 -10.61 6.69
CA GLY A 70 -26.81 -9.57 7.58
C GLY A 70 -26.67 -8.17 7.00
N ASN A 71 -27.11 -7.19 7.78
CA ASN A 71 -27.13 -5.79 7.34
C ASN A 71 -25.71 -5.23 7.18
N PRO A 72 -25.49 -4.35 6.18
CA PRO A 72 -24.25 -3.60 6.06
C PRO A 72 -23.92 -2.90 7.38
N ARG A 73 -22.65 -2.97 7.77
CA ARG A 73 -22.17 -2.39 9.01
C ARG A 73 -20.82 -1.75 8.80
N HIS A 74 -20.42 -0.93 9.75
CA HIS A 74 -19.10 -0.32 9.70
C HIS A 74 -18.03 -1.35 10.05
N SER A 75 -16.99 -1.46 9.23
CA SER A 75 -15.92 -2.41 9.43
C SER A 75 -15.15 -2.10 10.70
N THR A 76 -14.99 -3.13 11.55
CA THR A 76 -14.20 -3.06 12.77
C THR A 76 -12.72 -3.35 12.52
N ASP A 77 -12.39 -3.88 11.33
CA ASP A 77 -11.06 -4.38 10.97
C ASP A 77 -10.26 -3.42 10.06
N LEU A 78 -10.87 -2.28 9.68
CA LEU A 78 -10.23 -1.19 8.94
C LEU A 78 -10.13 0.06 9.84
N PRO A 79 -8.91 0.61 10.08
CA PRO A 79 -8.71 1.77 10.96
C PRO A 79 -9.49 3.03 10.54
N GLN A 80 -9.69 3.21 9.24
CA GLN A 80 -10.45 4.32 8.66
C GLN A 80 -11.97 4.04 8.62
N GLY A 81 -12.38 2.83 9.01
CA GLY A 81 -13.73 2.37 8.75
C GLY A 81 -13.98 1.95 7.31
N GLY A 82 -15.24 1.70 7.00
CA GLY A 82 -15.71 1.25 5.69
C GLY A 82 -17.02 0.51 5.82
N LEU A 83 -17.88 0.56 4.80
CA LEU A 83 -19.14 -0.19 4.82
C LEU A 83 -18.84 -1.64 4.42
N GLU A 84 -18.82 -2.55 5.40
CA GLU A 84 -18.70 -3.98 5.16
C GLU A 84 -20.08 -4.64 5.17
N VAL A 85 -20.27 -5.63 4.30
CA VAL A 85 -21.52 -6.41 4.26
C VAL A 85 -21.23 -7.81 4.79
N PRO A 86 -21.82 -8.21 5.93
CA PRO A 86 -21.69 -9.58 6.43
C PRO A 86 -22.16 -10.59 5.39
N CYS A 87 -21.31 -11.58 5.11
CA CYS A 87 -21.61 -12.54 4.06
C CYS A 87 -21.01 -13.94 4.32
N SER A 88 -21.68 -14.96 3.79
CA SER A 88 -21.17 -16.32 3.64
C SER A 88 -20.56 -16.48 2.26
N VAL A 89 -19.46 -17.23 2.13
CA VAL A 89 -18.75 -17.40 0.86
C VAL A 89 -18.55 -18.89 0.56
N THR A 90 -18.89 -19.29 -0.65
CA THR A 90 -18.69 -20.63 -1.21
C THR A 90 -17.70 -20.54 -2.36
N PHE A 91 -16.60 -21.27 -2.25
CA PHE A 91 -15.56 -21.34 -3.27
C PHE A 91 -15.78 -22.59 -4.11
N ASN A 92 -15.80 -22.43 -5.44
CA ASN A 92 -15.93 -23.53 -6.40
C ASN A 92 -14.68 -23.53 -7.29
N GLY A 93 -13.93 -24.63 -7.27
CA GLY A 93 -12.69 -24.78 -8.03
C GLY A 93 -12.17 -26.20 -7.95
N THR A 94 -10.93 -26.43 -8.38
CA THR A 94 -10.30 -27.74 -8.27
C THR A 94 -10.09 -28.13 -6.81
N GLU A 95 -10.01 -29.43 -6.51
CA GLU A 95 -9.78 -29.91 -5.14
C GLU A 95 -8.47 -29.34 -4.55
N GLU A 96 -7.45 -29.15 -5.39
CA GLU A 96 -6.16 -28.55 -5.00
C GLU A 96 -6.32 -27.06 -4.61
N ASP A 97 -7.09 -26.28 -5.36
CA ASP A 97 -7.28 -24.86 -5.08
C ASP A 97 -8.19 -24.63 -3.87
N ILE A 98 -9.20 -25.49 -3.68
CA ILE A 98 -10.03 -25.49 -2.47
C ILE A 98 -9.19 -25.83 -1.23
N GLU A 99 -8.24 -26.76 -1.33
CA GLU A 99 -7.34 -27.09 -0.23
C GLU A 99 -6.36 -25.94 0.09
N LYS A 100 -5.90 -25.20 -0.92
CA LYS A 100 -5.12 -23.95 -0.72
C LYS A 100 -5.94 -22.88 0.01
N VAL A 101 -7.20 -22.69 -0.38
CA VAL A 101 -8.12 -21.75 0.27
C VAL A 101 -8.33 -22.10 1.74
N LYS A 102 -8.56 -23.39 2.07
CA LYS A 102 -8.70 -23.84 3.46
C LYS A 102 -7.46 -23.52 4.29
N LYS A 103 -6.26 -23.79 3.77
CA LYS A 103 -4.99 -23.48 4.44
C LYS A 103 -4.78 -21.97 4.65
N LEU A 104 -5.19 -21.15 3.69
CA LEU A 104 -5.15 -19.69 3.83
C LEU A 104 -6.14 -19.20 4.90
N TRP A 105 -7.33 -19.79 4.93
CA TRP A 105 -8.39 -19.47 5.88
C TRP A 105 -8.00 -19.82 7.33
N GLU A 106 -7.38 -20.98 7.55
CA GLU A 106 -6.90 -21.42 8.88
C GLU A 106 -5.75 -20.56 9.43
N ARG A 107 -4.95 -19.95 8.55
CA ARG A 107 -3.82 -19.07 8.91
C ARG A 107 -4.25 -17.62 9.18
N ALA A 108 -5.49 -17.26 8.86
CA ALA A 108 -6.03 -15.95 9.21
C ALA A 108 -6.42 -15.90 10.71
N PRO A 109 -6.05 -14.85 11.46
CA PRO A 109 -6.38 -14.75 12.89
C PRO A 109 -7.90 -14.70 13.10
N ARG A 110 -8.42 -15.65 13.91
CA ARG A 110 -9.86 -15.88 14.15
C ARG A 110 -10.56 -14.60 14.63
N SER A 111 -11.51 -14.10 13.84
CA SER A 111 -12.68 -13.33 14.30
C SER A 111 -13.94 -14.17 14.11
N GLN A 112 -15.03 -13.84 14.81
CA GLN A 112 -16.25 -14.63 15.03
C GLN A 112 -17.10 -15.02 13.78
N TYR A 113 -16.50 -15.54 12.71
CA TYR A 113 -17.20 -16.00 11.51
C TYR A 113 -17.15 -17.53 11.38
N SER A 114 -18.27 -18.15 11.00
CA SER A 114 -18.38 -19.59 10.81
C SER A 114 -17.57 -20.09 9.60
N LEU A 115 -17.10 -21.33 9.69
CA LEU A 115 -16.35 -22.00 8.63
C LEU A 115 -17.22 -22.19 7.37
N PRO A 116 -16.65 -22.11 6.15
CA PRO A 116 -17.37 -22.41 4.94
C PRO A 116 -17.73 -23.91 4.86
N VAL A 117 -18.96 -24.20 4.46
CA VAL A 117 -19.45 -25.57 4.24
C VAL A 117 -19.09 -25.97 2.80
N ALA A 118 -18.35 -27.08 2.65
CA ALA A 118 -18.10 -27.70 1.36
C ALA A 118 -19.26 -28.64 1.01
N THR A 119 -19.91 -28.43 -0.14
CA THR A 119 -20.88 -29.38 -0.69
C THR A 119 -20.32 -29.96 -1.97
N LYS A 120 -20.14 -31.28 -2.03
CA LYS A 120 -19.93 -32.00 -3.29
C LYS A 120 -21.25 -31.99 -4.05
N ILE A 121 -21.27 -31.42 -5.25
CA ILE A 121 -22.44 -31.50 -6.13
C ILE A 121 -22.18 -32.62 -7.14
N GLU A 122 -22.99 -33.67 -7.08
CA GLU A 122 -23.15 -34.68 -8.12
C GLU A 122 -23.72 -34.05 -9.40
N PRO A 123 -23.33 -34.54 -10.59
CA PRO A 123 -23.85 -33.98 -11.85
C PRO A 123 -25.33 -34.35 -12.06
N PRO A 124 -26.14 -33.47 -12.68
CA PRO A 124 -27.55 -33.74 -12.94
C PRO A 124 -27.74 -34.82 -14.04
N PRO A 125 -28.90 -35.51 -14.07
CA PRO A 125 -29.06 -36.82 -14.67
C PRO A 125 -29.19 -36.79 -16.20
N ALA A 126 -28.68 -37.86 -16.81
CA ALA A 126 -28.76 -38.14 -18.25
C ALA A 126 -30.19 -38.42 -18.74
N LYS A 127 -30.48 -38.06 -19.99
CA LYS A 127 -31.52 -38.70 -20.82
C LYS A 127 -30.87 -39.42 -22.01
N SER A 128 -30.93 -40.75 -21.90
CA SER A 128 -30.95 -41.86 -22.87
C SER A 128 -30.46 -41.70 -24.33
N THR A 129 -29.33 -42.35 -24.60
CA THR A 129 -29.06 -43.47 -25.56
C THR A 129 -29.65 -43.49 -26.97
N LEU A 130 -28.75 -43.61 -27.97
CA LEU A 130 -28.50 -44.70 -28.95
C LEU A 130 -27.58 -44.11 -30.05
N SER A 131 -26.59 -44.74 -30.69
CA SER A 131 -25.86 -46.03 -30.61
C SER A 131 -24.64 -45.92 -31.57
N ALA A 132 -23.56 -46.62 -31.24
CA ALA A 132 -22.47 -47.20 -32.06
C ALA A 132 -21.99 -46.56 -33.38
N ASP A 133 -20.69 -46.23 -33.48
CA ASP A 133 -19.65 -47.04 -34.17
C ASP A 133 -18.28 -46.30 -34.23
N GLU A 134 -17.19 -47.09 -34.16
CA GLU A 134 -15.76 -46.76 -34.36
C GLU A 134 -15.43 -46.17 -35.77
N PRO A 135 -14.17 -45.82 -36.16
CA PRO A 135 -12.92 -45.53 -35.41
C PRO A 135 -12.17 -44.24 -35.89
N LEU A 136 -11.02 -43.94 -35.26
CA LEU A 136 -10.04 -42.87 -35.59
C LEU A 136 -9.68 -42.71 -37.09
N PRO A 137 -9.32 -41.49 -37.55
CA PRO A 137 -7.90 -41.27 -37.91
C PRO A 137 -7.31 -39.84 -37.72
N LYS A 138 -6.02 -39.85 -37.37
CA LYS A 138 -4.88 -39.03 -37.87
C LYS A 138 -4.94 -37.49 -37.92
N LYS A 139 -3.91 -36.90 -37.28
CA LYS A 139 -3.35 -35.56 -37.50
C LYS A 139 -3.12 -35.24 -38.99
N PRO A 140 -3.14 -33.95 -39.34
CA PRO A 140 -1.99 -33.38 -40.03
C PRO A 140 -1.49 -32.08 -39.39
N LYS A 141 -0.15 -31.95 -39.37
CA LYS A 141 0.56 -30.67 -39.27
C LYS A 141 0.37 -29.92 -40.60
N LEU A 142 0.24 -28.60 -40.55
CA LEU A 142 0.81 -27.75 -41.58
C LEU A 142 1.11 -26.35 -41.00
N ASP A 143 2.38 -26.00 -41.08
CA ASP A 143 2.93 -24.68 -40.80
C ASP A 143 2.49 -23.69 -41.88
N THR A 144 2.20 -22.44 -41.52
CA THR A 144 2.47 -21.31 -42.42
C THR A 144 2.67 -20.04 -41.60
N GLU A 145 3.87 -19.49 -41.68
CA GLU A 145 4.27 -18.17 -41.22
C GLU A 145 3.44 -17.08 -41.92
N SER A 146 3.07 -16.03 -41.19
CA SER A 146 2.89 -14.72 -41.80
C SER A 146 3.28 -13.63 -40.80
N ASP A 147 4.33 -12.89 -41.18
CA ASP A 147 4.77 -11.65 -40.57
C ASP A 147 3.63 -10.63 -40.52
N SER A 148 3.39 -10.04 -39.34
CA SER A 148 2.74 -8.74 -39.26
C SER A 148 3.11 -8.02 -37.96
N VAL A 149 4.05 -7.08 -38.13
CA VAL A 149 4.16 -5.77 -37.46
C VAL A 149 3.82 -5.74 -35.96
N SER A 150 4.90 -5.72 -35.17
CA SER A 150 4.92 -5.20 -33.80
C SER A 150 4.37 -3.77 -33.77
N SER A 151 3.20 -3.59 -33.16
CA SER A 151 2.80 -2.33 -32.55
C SER A 151 2.63 -2.59 -31.07
N GLU A 152 3.69 -2.32 -30.29
CA GLU A 152 3.58 -2.21 -28.84
C GLU A 152 2.47 -1.17 -28.54
N PRO A 153 1.49 -1.49 -27.68
CA PRO A 153 0.48 -0.53 -27.30
C PRO A 153 1.17 0.60 -26.52
N GLU A 154 1.09 1.84 -27.03
CA GLU A 154 1.49 3.03 -26.29
C GLU A 154 0.79 3.01 -24.93
N GLU A 155 1.58 2.86 -23.85
CA GLU A 155 1.04 2.95 -22.49
C GLU A 155 0.37 4.31 -22.31
N PRO A 156 -0.81 4.38 -21.65
CA PRO A 156 -1.52 5.63 -21.45
C PRO A 156 -0.60 6.62 -20.74
N SER A 157 -0.23 7.69 -21.45
CA SER A 157 0.75 8.66 -20.95
C SER A 157 0.17 9.38 -19.73
N VAL A 158 0.59 8.96 -18.53
CA VAL A 158 0.23 9.65 -17.29
C VAL A 158 0.83 11.06 -17.35
N GLU A 159 -0.03 12.07 -17.32
CA GLU A 159 0.38 13.46 -17.43
C GLU A 159 1.35 13.82 -16.30
N LYS A 160 2.54 14.29 -16.69
CA LYS A 160 3.64 14.59 -15.77
C LYS A 160 3.45 15.97 -15.17
N TRP A 161 3.61 16.10 -13.85
CA TRP A 161 3.56 17.40 -13.17
C TRP A 161 4.97 17.95 -12.96
N VAL A 162 5.87 17.20 -12.31
CA VAL A 162 7.24 17.64 -12.07
C VAL A 162 8.23 16.50 -12.23
N THR A 163 9.37 16.79 -12.85
CA THR A 163 10.44 15.82 -13.07
C THR A 163 11.79 16.39 -12.64
N MET A 164 12.61 15.57 -12.02
CA MET A 164 14.03 15.82 -11.75
C MET A 164 14.83 14.53 -11.88
N ASN A 165 16.16 14.60 -11.84
CA ASN A 165 17.00 13.40 -11.88
C ASN A 165 17.37 12.92 -10.47
N ASP A 166 17.29 11.61 -10.25
CA ASP A 166 17.86 10.92 -9.09
C ASP A 166 19.36 11.23 -9.02
N VAL A 167 19.83 11.74 -7.88
CA VAL A 167 21.22 12.19 -7.73
C VAL A 167 22.20 11.03 -7.83
N ASN A 168 21.81 9.85 -7.35
CA ASN A 168 22.69 8.69 -7.31
C ASN A 168 22.68 7.88 -8.61
N LYS A 169 21.53 7.85 -9.31
CA LYS A 169 21.32 6.97 -10.48
C LYS A 169 21.16 7.73 -11.80
N GLY A 170 20.99 9.04 -11.78
CA GLY A 170 20.77 9.87 -12.97
C GLY A 170 19.43 9.65 -13.69
N ARG A 171 18.60 8.72 -13.22
CA ARG A 171 17.28 8.41 -13.83
C ARG A 171 16.23 9.47 -13.47
N PRO A 172 15.24 9.73 -14.35
CA PRO A 172 14.17 10.66 -14.04
C PRO A 172 13.28 10.14 -12.91
N LEU A 173 12.98 11.02 -11.96
CA LEU A 173 11.95 10.89 -10.93
C LEU A 173 10.84 11.86 -11.27
N THR A 174 9.64 11.35 -11.49
CA THR A 174 8.49 12.14 -11.95
C THR A 174 7.31 11.96 -11.01
N LEU A 175 6.70 13.07 -10.61
CA LEU A 175 5.36 13.10 -10.01
C LEU A 175 4.37 13.52 -11.08
N SER A 176 3.22 12.87 -11.11
CA SER A 176 2.13 13.12 -12.06
C SER A 176 1.17 14.22 -11.60
N VAL A 177 0.26 14.62 -12.48
CA VAL A 177 -0.86 15.51 -12.12
C VAL A 177 -1.79 14.83 -11.10
N LEU A 178 -1.92 13.50 -11.11
CA LEU A 178 -2.64 12.76 -10.07
C LEU A 178 -1.95 12.91 -8.72
N ASP A 179 -0.62 12.85 -8.68
CA ASP A 179 0.14 13.05 -7.44
C ASP A 179 -0.06 14.47 -6.88
N LYS A 180 -0.10 15.47 -7.76
CA LYS A 180 -0.43 16.85 -7.38
C LYS A 180 -1.79 16.94 -6.70
N ALA A 181 -2.81 16.29 -7.28
CA ALA A 181 -4.16 16.29 -6.75
C ALA A 181 -4.26 15.56 -5.39
N VAL A 182 -3.58 14.42 -5.24
CA VAL A 182 -3.52 13.68 -3.97
C VAL A 182 -2.88 14.54 -2.88
N LEU A 183 -1.79 15.24 -3.17
CA LEU A 183 -1.12 16.11 -2.20
C LEU A 183 -2.04 17.25 -1.73
N LEU A 184 -2.73 17.93 -2.66
CA LEU A 184 -3.66 19.02 -2.37
C LEU A 184 -4.89 18.58 -1.57
N ASN A 185 -5.46 17.42 -1.91
CA ASN A 185 -6.69 16.93 -1.29
C ASN A 185 -6.48 16.26 0.08
N GLY A 186 -5.29 16.38 0.67
CA GLY A 186 -5.00 15.78 1.98
C GLY A 186 -4.70 14.27 1.92
N GLY A 187 -4.45 13.71 0.73
CA GLY A 187 -4.17 12.29 0.59
C GLY A 187 -2.90 11.84 1.31
N LEU A 188 -2.83 10.53 1.58
CA LEU A 188 -1.63 9.90 2.15
C LEU A 188 -0.48 9.95 1.14
N MET A 189 0.68 10.40 1.60
CA MET A 189 1.88 10.42 0.78
C MET A 189 2.47 9.02 0.67
N ASN A 190 2.61 8.55 -0.56
CA ASN A 190 3.33 7.32 -0.89
C ASN A 190 4.85 7.55 -0.94
N ASP A 191 5.58 6.49 -1.27
CA ASP A 191 7.02 6.42 -1.40
C ASP A 191 7.60 7.29 -2.53
N CYS A 192 6.82 7.60 -3.58
CA CYS A 192 7.25 8.47 -4.67
C CYS A 192 7.50 9.89 -4.19
N TYR A 193 6.60 10.49 -3.41
CA TYR A 193 6.80 11.84 -2.86
C TYR A 193 8.01 11.90 -1.93
N ILE A 194 8.19 10.89 -1.07
CA ILE A 194 9.29 10.85 -0.12
C ILE A 194 10.62 10.62 -0.85
N THR A 195 10.66 9.74 -1.84
CA THR A 195 11.85 9.56 -2.69
C THR A 195 12.18 10.85 -3.43
N PHE A 196 11.19 11.53 -4.01
CA PHE A 196 11.37 12.82 -4.68
C PHE A 196 11.95 13.86 -3.71
N ALA A 197 11.35 14.02 -2.53
CA ALA A 197 11.80 14.98 -1.53
C ALA A 197 13.22 14.69 -1.02
N GLN A 198 13.54 13.44 -0.71
CA GLN A 198 14.88 13.08 -0.25
C GLN A 198 15.95 13.33 -1.31
N GLN A 199 15.65 13.02 -2.58
CA GLN A 199 16.57 13.29 -3.68
C GLN A 199 16.71 14.81 -3.93
N LEU A 200 15.64 15.58 -3.69
CA LEU A 200 15.68 17.03 -3.80
C LEU A 200 16.53 17.64 -2.68
N LEU A 201 16.40 17.15 -1.45
CA LEU A 201 17.29 17.50 -0.35
C LEU A 201 18.75 17.16 -0.68
N LEU A 202 19.01 15.99 -1.28
CA LEU A 202 20.36 15.60 -1.67
C LEU A 202 20.94 16.52 -2.77
N GLN A 203 20.12 17.03 -3.69
CA GLN A 203 20.54 18.07 -4.64
C GLN A 203 20.89 19.40 -3.95
N GLN A 204 20.11 19.80 -2.94
CA GLN A 204 20.33 21.03 -2.18
C GLN A 204 21.50 20.93 -1.19
N PHE A 205 21.82 19.71 -0.74
CA PHE A 205 22.90 19.42 0.21
C PHE A 205 23.78 18.25 -0.29
N PRO A 206 24.63 18.45 -1.32
CA PRO A 206 25.38 17.37 -1.97
C PRO A 206 26.36 16.61 -1.06
N GLY A 207 26.79 17.21 0.05
CA GLY A 207 27.66 16.57 1.04
C GLY A 207 26.93 15.61 1.99
N THR A 208 25.60 15.64 2.02
CA THR A 208 24.79 14.83 2.93
C THR A 208 24.85 13.35 2.54
N LYS A 209 25.04 12.49 3.54
CA LYS A 209 24.93 11.04 3.38
C LYS A 209 23.54 10.57 3.82
N GLY A 210 23.07 9.48 3.23
CA GLY A 210 21.70 8.99 3.40
C GLY A 210 20.78 9.50 2.28
N LEU A 211 19.55 9.89 2.63
CA LEU A 211 18.50 10.37 1.73
C LEU A 211 18.24 9.46 0.51
N GLN A 212 18.39 8.15 0.72
CA GLN A 212 18.22 7.14 -0.33
C GLN A 212 16.75 6.87 -0.60
N SER A 213 16.44 6.38 -1.81
CA SER A 213 15.09 5.94 -2.15
C SER A 213 14.57 4.95 -1.10
N THR A 214 13.30 5.10 -0.72
CA THR A 214 12.64 4.31 0.32
C THR A 214 12.66 2.81 0.02
N HIS A 215 12.63 2.42 -1.27
CA HIS A 215 12.79 1.04 -1.74
C HIS A 215 14.18 0.45 -1.54
N TYR A 216 15.21 1.30 -1.45
CA TYR A 216 16.60 0.88 -1.26
C TYR A 216 16.98 0.71 0.21
N ILE A 217 16.19 1.24 1.15
CA ILE A 217 16.47 1.19 2.59
C ILE A 217 16.60 -0.27 3.08
N ASP A 218 15.68 -1.15 2.67
CA ASP A 218 15.73 -2.57 3.05
C ASP A 218 16.93 -3.29 2.42
N LYS A 219 17.46 -2.81 1.28
CA LYS A 219 18.70 -3.33 0.67
C LYS A 219 19.96 -2.79 1.35
N MET A 220 19.94 -1.54 1.82
CA MET A 220 21.04 -0.97 2.62
C MET A 220 21.28 -1.72 3.92
N ALA A 221 20.20 -2.21 4.55
CA ALA A 221 20.30 -3.08 5.71
C ALA A 221 21.04 -4.41 5.44
N SER A 222 21.13 -4.83 4.17
CA SER A 222 21.80 -6.08 3.74
C SER A 222 23.18 -5.87 3.14
N TRP A 223 23.59 -4.63 2.90
CA TRP A 223 24.86 -4.34 2.26
C TRP A 223 26.02 -4.43 3.27
N GLU A 224 26.88 -5.43 3.08
CA GLU A 224 28.27 -5.50 3.56
C GLU A 224 29.18 -4.42 2.93
N THR A 225 28.60 -3.38 2.32
CA THR A 225 29.39 -2.24 1.86
C THR A 225 29.75 -1.45 3.11
N LYS A 226 31.05 -1.43 3.42
CA LYS A 226 31.69 -0.61 4.45
C LYS A 226 31.19 0.84 4.34
N ILE A 227 30.08 1.15 5.01
CA ILE A 227 29.79 2.52 5.42
C ILE A 227 30.87 2.78 6.48
N ASP A 228 31.80 3.68 6.20
CA ASP A 228 32.85 3.99 7.16
C ASP A 228 32.22 4.21 8.55
N LEU A 229 32.82 3.61 9.57
CA LEU A 229 32.31 3.70 10.94
C LEU A 229 32.18 5.18 11.33
N GLY A 230 31.00 5.57 11.81
CA GLY A 230 30.76 6.94 12.24
C GLY A 230 30.38 7.92 11.13
N ILE A 231 29.96 7.44 9.95
CA ILE A 231 29.34 8.34 8.97
C ILE A 231 28.06 8.95 9.55
N GLN A 232 27.99 10.27 9.43
CA GLN A 232 26.85 11.11 9.72
C GLN A 232 25.85 11.06 8.56
N ILE A 233 24.65 10.56 8.81
CA ILE A 233 23.57 10.34 7.86
C ILE A 233 22.25 10.93 8.35
N ILE A 234 21.35 11.19 7.41
CA ILE A 234 19.93 11.45 7.64
C ILE A 234 19.09 10.64 6.66
N GLN A 235 17.97 10.08 7.12
CA GLN A 235 17.10 9.26 6.30
C GLN A 235 15.65 9.41 6.74
N ILE A 236 14.75 9.62 5.77
CA ILE A 236 13.32 9.46 5.96
C ILE A 236 12.98 7.99 5.75
N ILE A 237 12.32 7.39 6.74
CA ILE A 237 12.06 5.95 6.81
C ILE A 237 10.56 5.72 6.90
N HIS A 238 10.07 4.76 6.11
CA HIS A 238 8.73 4.20 6.30
C HIS A 238 8.78 3.18 7.43
N ASP A 239 8.13 3.49 8.55
CA ASP A 239 7.87 2.48 9.56
C ASP A 239 6.79 1.51 9.05
N ARG A 240 6.83 0.26 9.51
CA ARG A 240 5.91 -0.78 9.01
C ARG A 240 4.47 -0.62 9.53
N THR A 241 4.21 0.43 10.30
CA THR A 241 2.88 0.81 10.78
C THR A 241 2.21 1.85 9.87
N SER A 242 2.80 2.14 8.72
CA SER A 242 2.30 3.10 7.70
C SER A 242 2.60 4.57 8.03
N GLN A 243 3.72 4.83 8.70
CA GLN A 243 4.11 6.16 9.14
C GLN A 243 5.51 6.54 8.62
N TRP A 244 5.68 7.80 8.28
CA TRP A 244 6.98 8.37 7.88
C TRP A 244 7.67 9.01 9.09
N ILE A 245 8.93 8.64 9.33
CA ILE A 245 9.77 9.18 10.41
C ILE A 245 11.11 9.66 9.85
N VAL A 246 11.81 10.52 10.61
CA VAL A 246 13.20 10.90 10.30
C VAL A 246 14.12 10.27 11.33
N ALA A 247 15.18 9.62 10.86
CA ALA A 247 16.31 9.22 11.67
C ALA A 247 17.55 10.01 11.24
N SER A 248 18.34 10.49 12.20
CA SER A 248 19.55 11.28 11.93
C SER A 248 20.62 11.10 13.00
N ASN A 249 21.89 11.14 12.58
CA ASN A 249 23.05 11.35 13.45
C ASN A 249 23.94 12.48 12.91
N LEU A 250 23.44 13.35 12.02
CA LEU A 250 24.22 14.38 11.31
C LEU A 250 25.03 15.33 12.19
N ARG A 251 24.67 15.47 13.47
CA ARG A 251 25.34 16.38 14.42
C ARG A 251 25.83 15.66 15.67
N ARG A 252 26.02 14.35 15.55
CA ARG A 252 26.44 13.47 16.64
C ARG A 252 27.83 12.94 16.37
N THR A 253 28.63 12.88 17.42
CA THR A 253 29.94 12.20 17.45
C THR A 253 29.89 10.94 18.30
N ASP A 254 28.77 10.72 18.99
CA ASP A 254 28.50 9.50 19.72
C ASP A 254 27.64 8.52 18.90
N ASN A 255 27.33 7.38 19.48
CA ASN A 255 26.56 6.33 18.82
C ASN A 255 25.04 6.54 18.94
N GLN A 256 24.59 7.79 19.11
CA GLN A 256 23.17 8.11 19.26
C GLN A 256 22.54 8.43 17.91
N VAL A 257 21.34 7.89 17.67
CA VAL A 257 20.50 8.23 16.52
C VAL A 257 19.26 8.93 17.02
N GLU A 258 19.05 10.13 16.51
CA GLU A 258 17.91 10.98 16.82
C GLU A 258 16.72 10.57 15.95
N ILE A 259 15.58 10.28 16.60
CA ILE A 259 14.35 9.84 15.96
C ILE A 259 13.30 10.92 16.10
N TYR A 260 12.75 11.34 14.97
CA TYR A 260 11.68 12.31 14.86
C TYR A 260 10.45 11.62 14.30
N ASP A 261 9.43 11.53 15.13
CA ASP A 261 8.16 10.89 14.83
C ASP A 261 7.02 11.83 15.23
N SER A 262 6.22 12.23 14.26
CA SER A 262 5.08 13.13 14.47
C SER A 262 3.88 12.44 15.12
N VAL A 263 3.83 11.11 15.16
CA VAL A 263 2.74 10.32 15.74
C VAL A 263 3.15 9.75 17.08
N TYR A 264 4.16 8.88 17.10
CA TYR A 264 4.47 8.07 18.28
C TYR A 264 5.53 8.69 19.17
N ILE A 265 5.45 8.43 20.47
CA ILE A 265 6.42 8.90 21.47
C ILE A 265 7.53 7.88 21.73
N SER A 266 7.48 6.71 21.10
CA SER A 266 8.45 5.63 21.26
C SER A 266 8.60 4.80 19.99
N VAL A 267 9.77 4.19 19.83
CA VAL A 267 10.10 3.32 18.69
C VAL A 267 9.79 1.86 19.04
N ASN A 268 9.01 1.18 18.20
CA ASN A 268 8.76 -0.26 18.34
C ASN A 268 9.99 -1.10 17.93
N ALA A 269 9.97 -2.41 18.24
CA ALA A 269 11.09 -3.30 17.96
C ALA A 269 11.48 -3.39 16.47
N LEU A 270 10.49 -3.37 15.56
CA LEU A 270 10.72 -3.48 14.12
C LEU A 270 11.39 -2.21 13.57
N THR A 271 10.86 -1.04 13.94
CA THR A 271 11.45 0.25 13.56
C THR A 271 12.85 0.38 14.14
N ARG A 272 13.07 -0.07 15.39
CA ARG A 272 14.40 -0.09 16.01
C ARG A 272 15.40 -0.91 15.21
N THR A 273 15.02 -2.13 14.81
CA THR A 273 15.87 -2.99 13.97
C THR A 273 16.19 -2.33 12.64
N ARG A 274 15.20 -1.74 11.96
CA ARG A 274 15.43 -1.04 10.70
C ARG A 274 16.41 0.12 10.83
N VAL A 275 16.18 1.00 11.81
CA VAL A 275 17.10 2.13 12.05
C VAL A 275 18.49 1.61 12.41
N THR A 276 18.59 0.58 13.25
CA THR A 276 19.88 0.00 13.63
C THR A 276 20.66 -0.58 12.46
N ASN A 277 19.96 -1.14 11.46
CA ASN A 277 20.61 -1.67 10.26
C ASN A 277 21.10 -0.56 9.31
N ILE A 278 20.41 0.59 9.29
CA ILE A 278 20.79 1.74 8.46
C ILE A 278 21.96 2.50 9.12
N PHE A 279 21.88 2.72 10.43
CA PHE A 279 22.85 3.46 11.23
C PHE A 279 23.84 2.48 11.84
N GLN A 280 24.89 2.14 11.09
CA GLN A 280 25.86 1.14 11.53
C GLN A 280 26.53 1.53 12.86
N PRO A 281 26.80 0.54 13.73
CA PRO A 281 27.37 0.76 15.06
C PRO A 281 28.79 1.31 15.01
N ILE A 282 29.07 2.41 15.73
CA ILE A 282 30.45 2.82 16.00
C ILE A 282 31.10 1.77 16.92
N GLN A 283 32.24 1.20 16.50
CA GLN A 283 33.07 0.30 17.33
C GLN A 283 32.31 -0.91 17.93
N GLY A 284 31.45 -1.56 17.13
CA GLY A 284 30.74 -2.78 17.56
C GLY A 284 29.63 -2.58 18.60
N LYS A 285 29.30 -1.32 18.96
CA LYS A 285 28.18 -1.01 19.87
C LYS A 285 26.93 -0.65 19.09
N LYS A 286 25.79 -1.27 19.37
CA LYS A 286 24.51 -0.93 18.71
C LYS A 286 24.13 0.55 18.92
N PRO A 287 23.61 1.24 17.88
CA PRO A 287 23.15 2.62 18.00
C PRO A 287 22.10 2.78 19.09
N HIS A 288 22.23 3.87 19.85
CA HIS A 288 21.27 4.25 20.88
C HIS A 288 20.23 5.20 20.28
N LEU A 289 19.01 4.70 20.09
CA LEU A 289 17.90 5.51 19.56
C LEU A 289 17.35 6.43 20.64
N LYS A 290 17.34 7.74 20.36
CA LYS A 290 16.74 8.77 21.21
C LYS A 290 15.56 9.41 20.49
N MET A 291 14.38 9.37 21.12
CA MET A 291 13.22 10.12 20.65
C MET A 291 13.45 11.61 20.88
N MET A 292 13.32 12.40 19.81
CA MET A 292 13.43 13.84 19.87
C MET A 292 12.06 14.48 20.05
N LYS A 293 12.06 15.60 20.77
CA LYS A 293 10.85 16.42 20.90
C LYS A 293 10.60 17.13 19.57
N MET A 294 9.41 16.93 19.03
CA MET A 294 8.92 17.65 17.86
C MET A 294 7.43 17.91 17.98
N HIS A 295 6.90 18.78 17.12
CA HIS A 295 5.47 18.99 17.03
C HIS A 295 4.76 17.69 16.59
N LYS A 296 3.75 17.26 17.36
CA LYS A 296 2.92 16.11 17.02
C LYS A 296 1.89 16.48 15.97
N GLN A 297 1.66 15.57 15.03
CA GLN A 297 0.70 15.79 13.98
C GLN A 297 -0.72 15.82 14.53
N VAL A 298 -1.55 16.66 13.92
CA VAL A 298 -3.00 16.61 14.05
C VAL A 298 -3.55 15.79 12.87
N GLY A 299 -4.33 14.75 13.15
CA GLY A 299 -4.84 13.82 12.13
C GLY A 299 -3.84 12.72 11.75
N ALA A 300 -4.17 11.94 10.71
CA ALA A 300 -3.41 10.75 10.32
C ALA A 300 -2.56 10.92 9.03
N GLN A 301 -2.70 12.04 8.33
CA GLN A 301 -2.28 12.14 6.92
C GLN A 301 -0.96 12.89 6.69
N ASP A 302 -0.51 13.71 7.64
CA ASP A 302 0.59 14.69 7.41
C ASP A 302 1.97 14.20 7.83
N CYS A 303 2.11 12.92 8.16
CA CYS A 303 3.38 12.33 8.57
C CYS A 303 4.50 12.51 7.54
N GLY A 304 4.19 12.31 6.26
CA GLY A 304 5.15 12.51 5.17
C GLY A 304 5.59 13.97 5.05
N CYS A 305 4.63 14.91 5.12
CA CYS A 305 4.91 16.35 5.08
C CYS A 305 5.82 16.76 6.25
N LEU A 306 5.47 16.37 7.47
CA LEU A 306 6.25 16.71 8.66
C LEU A 306 7.63 16.05 8.66
N ALA A 307 7.75 14.81 8.15
CA ALA A 307 9.05 14.17 8.00
C ALA A 307 9.95 14.92 7.02
N ILE A 308 9.42 15.38 5.88
CA ILE A 308 10.17 16.22 4.93
C ILE A 308 10.59 17.53 5.60
N THR A 309 9.66 18.22 6.27
CA THR A 309 9.96 19.49 6.95
C THR A 309 11.01 19.35 8.03
N ILE A 310 10.96 18.28 8.84
CA ILE A 310 11.99 18.01 9.86
C ILE A 310 13.33 17.71 9.20
N ALA A 311 13.37 16.89 8.14
CA ALA A 311 14.60 16.61 7.44
C ALA A 311 15.23 17.89 6.86
N THR A 312 14.42 18.76 6.25
CA THR A 312 14.83 20.10 5.84
C THR A 312 15.40 20.89 7.01
N ALA A 313 14.67 21.01 8.13
CA ALA A 313 15.08 21.78 9.29
C ALA A 313 16.45 21.33 9.84
N ILE A 314 16.67 20.02 9.92
CA ILE A 314 17.96 19.43 10.33
C ILE A 314 19.06 19.81 9.35
N LEU A 315 18.81 19.83 8.04
CA LEU A 315 19.83 20.17 7.05
C LEU A 315 20.18 21.66 7.01
N ILE A 316 19.20 22.54 7.23
CA ILE A 316 19.42 24.01 7.20
C ILE A 316 19.97 24.60 8.50
N GLY A 317 19.99 23.86 9.61
CA GLY A 317 20.42 24.46 10.90
C GLY A 317 19.28 24.81 11.86
N SER A 318 18.02 24.67 11.47
CA SER A 318 16.87 25.21 12.20
C SER A 318 16.39 24.35 13.37
N ASP A 319 15.57 24.95 14.24
CA ASP A 319 14.95 24.29 15.38
C ASP A 319 13.87 23.28 14.94
N THR A 320 14.10 22.01 15.25
CA THR A 320 13.17 20.90 14.96
C THR A 320 11.98 20.83 15.93
N SER A 321 12.03 21.57 17.04
CA SER A 321 10.96 21.63 18.04
C SER A 321 9.89 22.68 17.74
N ALA A 322 10.16 23.54 16.74
CA ALA A 322 9.24 24.56 16.27
C ALA A 322 7.89 23.96 15.83
N ARG A 323 6.82 24.74 16.02
CA ARG A 323 5.47 24.35 15.60
C ARG A 323 5.26 24.65 14.13
N PHE A 324 5.15 23.61 13.31
CA PHE A 324 4.81 23.77 11.90
C PHE A 324 3.31 23.96 11.69
N ASN A 325 2.94 24.86 10.79
CA ASN A 325 1.55 25.11 10.44
C ASN A 325 1.05 24.05 9.44
N GLN A 326 0.46 22.96 9.96
CA GLN A 326 -0.10 21.89 9.14
C GLN A 326 -1.17 22.34 8.14
N LYS A 327 -1.84 23.47 8.38
CA LYS A 327 -2.86 23.98 7.44
C LYS A 327 -2.29 24.39 6.09
N ILE A 328 -1.01 24.79 6.06
CA ILE A 328 -0.34 25.28 4.86
C ILE A 328 0.81 24.37 4.40
N ILE A 329 1.14 23.32 5.15
CA ILE A 329 2.34 22.50 4.89
C ILE A 329 2.27 21.81 3.52
N ARG A 330 1.08 21.41 3.09
CA ARG A 330 0.85 20.75 1.79
C ARG A 330 0.94 21.72 0.63
N GLU A 331 0.31 22.89 0.75
CA GLU A 331 0.39 23.96 -0.24
C GLU A 331 1.83 24.43 -0.41
N HIS A 332 2.55 24.59 0.71
CA HIS A 332 3.96 24.93 0.68
C HIS A 332 4.79 23.82 0.04
N LEU A 333 4.60 22.56 0.41
CA LEU A 333 5.33 21.43 -0.18
C LEU A 333 5.08 21.31 -1.70
N LEU A 334 3.86 21.59 -2.15
CA LEU A 334 3.52 21.63 -3.57
C LEU A 334 4.33 22.68 -4.31
N GLN A 335 4.42 23.89 -3.74
CA GLN A 335 5.24 24.97 -4.30
C GLN A 335 6.72 24.57 -4.31
N CYS A 336 7.23 23.99 -3.22
CA CYS A 336 8.60 23.49 -3.12
C CYS A 336 8.93 22.45 -4.18
N PHE A 337 8.02 21.53 -4.49
CA PHE A 337 8.22 20.55 -5.55
C PHE A 337 8.24 21.21 -6.93
N ALA A 338 7.32 22.14 -7.20
CA ALA A 338 7.30 22.88 -8.46
C ALA A 338 8.59 23.69 -8.68
N ASP A 339 9.06 24.37 -7.63
CA ASP A 339 10.27 25.19 -7.66
C ASP A 339 11.56 24.38 -7.53
N LYS A 340 11.45 23.07 -7.26
CA LYS A 340 12.58 22.18 -6.95
C LYS A 340 13.45 22.76 -5.85
N SER A 341 12.82 23.22 -4.78
CA SER A 341 13.51 23.75 -3.60
C SER A 341 12.70 23.54 -2.34
N LEU A 342 13.24 22.84 -1.33
CA LEU A 342 12.56 22.58 -0.05
C LEU A 342 12.89 23.61 1.05
N LYS A 343 13.10 24.88 0.70
CA LYS A 343 13.51 25.93 1.65
C LYS A 343 12.34 26.71 2.20
#